data_AF-A0A2K0W927-F1
#
_entry.id   AF-A0A2K0W927-F1
#
_cell.length_a   1.000
_cell.length_b   1.000
_cell.length_c   1.000
_cell.angle_alpha   90.00
_cell.angle_beta   90.00
_cell.angle_gamma   90.00
#
_symmetry.space_group_name_H-M   'P 1'
#
loop_
_entity.id
_entity.type
_entity.pdbx_description
1 polymer ?
#
loop_
_entity_poly.entity_id
_entity_poly.type
_entity_poly.pdbx_seq_one_letter_code
_entity_poly.pdbx_strand_id
1 'polypeptide(L)'
;MRLARIRRYLPPPSQTLLTCLFAFIIYTPALVWLGYYLNITSYFQFHRILPKKGETQPPPPPVACLSHVHVSKANDTCDSLALKYSVPSAEIFINNPDILQCEDMVEDVPICLPFQCNTYQVKENDTCTSVSETLGITRKDFIALNPWSDGGAYSDFPFGKFVCTTPSDGHYNRTINKSGPADSNYADEVVPQPENADPVANPECGRWYTVKEGDDCRSVLGQHDMSLSLFTAANPSISPINCTASLIPGQAYCVGPTKNSLPESYPPPAYWRHGCYFSANEDFYGPTRALTGPRLSHIKPLSISSCQAYCLSLSLPVFGLRNRDTCICDDRLRMDSRPNKIWGCGSLCGYGNEACSPEQHPIEVFSSQEHLAVEYVNIGCFESEEEYVLLGKNYMEWRDGTLEECAYFCHDVDYFALQTKHYSPVEQDNFCICGNQLNPSIKKLKGEKESADENGDVCKEKGGTNMYTTNSKYIESS
;
A
#
# COMPACT_ATOMS: atom_id res chain seq x y z
N MET A 1 37.02 1.77 39.85
CA MET A 1 37.98 0.98 40.68
C MET A 1 38.48 1.66 41.97
N ARG A 2 38.52 3.00 42.12
CA ARG A 2 39.02 3.64 43.37
C ARG A 2 38.07 3.59 44.58
N LEU A 3 36.76 3.50 44.39
CA LEU A 3 35.75 3.58 45.47
C LEU A 3 35.51 2.25 46.22
N ALA A 4 35.72 1.10 45.56
CA ALA A 4 35.56 -0.22 46.19
C ALA A 4 36.57 -0.46 47.34
N ARG A 5 37.72 0.24 47.33
CA ARG A 5 38.69 0.21 48.44
C ARG A 5 38.23 1.00 49.65
N ILE A 6 37.47 2.09 49.47
CA ILE A 6 37.03 2.96 50.57
C ILE A 6 35.95 2.27 51.41
N ARG A 7 35.08 1.47 50.78
CA ARG A 7 34.00 0.72 51.46
C ARG A 7 34.50 -0.26 52.53
N ARG A 8 35.73 -0.80 52.38
CA ARG A 8 36.31 -1.78 53.33
C ARG A 8 36.80 -1.18 54.65
N TYR A 9 36.96 0.15 54.71
CA TYR A 9 37.48 0.84 55.90
C TYR A 9 36.40 1.57 56.70
N LEU A 10 35.13 1.47 56.28
CA LEU A 10 34.00 2.13 56.96
C LEU A 10 33.30 1.16 57.92
N PRO A 11 32.79 1.64 59.07
CA PRO A 11 31.98 0.82 59.97
C PRO A 11 30.65 0.41 59.30
N PRO A 12 30.02 -0.71 59.72
CA PRO A 12 28.86 -1.31 59.07
C PRO A 12 27.71 -0.34 58.72
N PRO A 13 27.24 0.55 59.62
CA PRO A 13 26.14 1.47 59.28
C PRO A 13 26.52 2.46 58.17
N SER A 14 27.79 2.87 58.10
CA SER A 14 28.29 3.76 57.06
C SER A 14 28.48 3.06 55.71
N GLN A 15 28.71 1.75 55.70
CA GLN A 15 28.74 0.96 54.46
C GLN A 15 27.35 0.85 53.83
N THR A 16 26.32 0.62 54.66
CA THR A 16 24.91 0.57 54.23
C THR A 16 24.45 1.91 53.67
N LEU A 17 24.78 3.01 54.36
CA LEU A 17 24.47 4.36 53.90
C LEU A 17 25.14 4.67 52.55
N LEU A 18 26.41 4.31 52.39
CA LEU A 18 27.15 4.51 51.14
C LEU A 18 26.52 3.70 50.01
N THR A 19 26.07 2.47 50.25
CA THR A 19 25.38 1.67 49.23
C THR A 19 24.02 2.19 48.84
N CYS A 20 23.23 2.68 49.81
CA CYS A 20 21.95 3.31 49.51
C CYS A 20 22.13 4.60 48.71
N LEU A 21 23.14 5.41 49.04
CA LEU A 21 23.50 6.60 48.27
C LEU A 21 23.94 6.26 46.84
N PHE A 22 24.74 5.20 46.64
CA PHE A 22 25.14 4.77 45.30
C PHE A 22 23.96 4.22 44.48
N ALA A 23 23.08 3.44 45.10
CA ALA A 23 21.86 2.99 44.43
C ALA A 23 20.97 4.19 44.05
N PHE A 24 20.83 5.17 44.95
CA PHE A 24 20.06 6.37 44.66
C PHE A 24 20.66 7.17 43.49
N ILE A 25 21.98 7.38 43.47
CA ILE A 25 22.66 8.14 42.40
C ILE A 25 22.61 7.42 41.03
N ILE A 26 22.61 6.09 41.01
CA ILE A 26 22.59 5.32 39.75
C ILE A 26 21.17 5.12 39.24
N TYR A 27 20.22 4.80 40.12
CA TYR A 27 18.86 4.45 39.71
C TYR A 27 17.95 5.67 39.55
N THR A 28 18.17 6.78 40.26
CA THR A 28 17.32 7.96 40.10
C THR A 28 17.43 8.63 38.72
N PRO A 29 18.62 8.81 38.10
CA PRO A 29 18.70 9.34 36.75
C PRO A 29 18.10 8.37 35.73
N ALA A 30 18.31 7.05 35.91
CA ALA A 30 17.76 6.04 35.01
C ALA A 30 16.22 5.98 35.06
N LEU A 31 15.62 6.07 36.25
CA LEU A 31 14.17 6.11 36.42
C LEU A 31 13.55 7.43 35.94
N VAL A 32 14.24 8.56 36.12
CA VAL A 32 13.83 9.84 35.54
C VAL A 32 13.95 9.81 34.02
N TRP A 33 14.98 9.18 33.45
CA TRP A 33 15.17 9.01 32.02
C TRP A 33 14.13 8.05 31.43
N LEU A 34 13.82 6.93 32.08
CA LEU A 34 12.74 6.01 31.70
C LEU A 34 11.36 6.68 31.83
N GLY A 35 11.12 7.44 32.89
CA GLY A 35 9.92 8.23 33.06
C GLY A 35 9.78 9.29 31.97
N TYR A 36 10.87 9.98 31.61
CA TYR A 36 10.90 10.95 30.53
C TYR A 36 10.72 10.27 29.16
N TYR A 37 11.33 9.11 28.93
CA TYR A 37 11.22 8.34 27.68
C TYR A 37 9.82 7.76 27.49
N LEU A 38 9.21 7.20 28.54
CA LEU A 38 7.83 6.69 28.51
C LEU A 38 6.80 7.82 28.40
N ASN A 39 7.07 8.97 29.04
CA ASN A 39 6.21 10.15 28.92
C ASN A 39 6.38 10.81 27.54
N ILE A 40 7.57 10.75 26.92
CA ILE A 40 7.80 11.19 25.54
C ILE A 40 7.15 10.25 24.53
N THR A 41 7.28 8.93 24.65
CA THR A 41 6.62 7.99 23.73
C THR A 41 5.11 8.06 23.89
N SER A 42 4.60 8.19 25.11
CA SER A 42 3.17 8.44 25.37
C SER A 42 2.72 9.81 24.84
N TYR A 43 3.52 10.87 25.00
CA TYR A 43 3.24 12.21 24.47
C TYR A 43 3.25 12.26 22.94
N PHE A 44 4.16 11.55 22.26
CA PHE A 44 4.17 11.45 20.80
C PHE A 44 3.10 10.49 20.26
N GLN A 45 2.66 9.50 21.04
CA GLN A 45 1.56 8.60 20.68
C GLN A 45 0.18 9.24 20.91
N PHE A 46 0.03 10.17 21.87
CA PHE A 46 -1.21 10.90 22.18
C PHE A 46 -1.32 12.30 21.56
N HIS A 47 -0.20 12.97 21.26
CA HIS A 47 -0.19 14.22 20.50
C HIS A 47 0.28 14.01 19.07
N ARG A 48 -0.42 13.13 18.34
CA ARG A 48 -0.65 13.40 16.93
C ARG A 48 -1.41 14.71 16.85
N ILE A 49 -0.79 15.74 16.28
CA ILE A 49 -1.52 16.92 15.84
C ILE A 49 -2.48 16.41 14.76
N LEU A 50 -3.70 16.06 15.16
CA LEU A 50 -4.79 15.94 14.20
C LEU A 50 -4.83 17.28 13.45
N PRO A 51 -4.80 17.28 12.10
CA PRO A 51 -4.95 18.53 11.37
C PRO A 51 -6.22 19.22 11.88
N LYS A 52 -6.12 20.52 12.15
CA LYS A 52 -7.30 21.30 12.53
C LYS A 52 -8.36 21.05 11.47
N LYS A 53 -9.59 20.76 11.90
CA LYS A 53 -10.76 20.56 11.03
C LYS A 53 -10.83 21.72 10.02
N GLY A 54 -10.45 21.47 8.77
CA GLY A 54 -10.49 22.46 7.68
C GLY A 54 -9.15 22.91 7.08
N GLU A 55 -7.98 22.43 7.54
CA GLU A 55 -6.71 22.69 6.84
C GLU A 55 -6.38 21.56 5.86
N THR A 56 -6.40 21.87 4.56
CA THR A 56 -5.94 21.00 3.48
C THR A 56 -4.42 21.03 3.41
N GLN A 57 -3.74 20.01 3.93
CA GLN A 57 -2.36 19.75 3.52
C GLN A 57 -2.36 19.03 2.16
N PRO A 58 -1.51 19.43 1.21
CA PRO A 58 -1.37 18.67 -0.03
C PRO A 58 -0.88 17.25 0.30
N PRO A 59 -1.35 16.22 -0.45
CA PRO A 59 -0.86 14.87 -0.26
C PRO A 59 0.66 14.83 -0.44
N PRO A 60 1.36 13.89 0.23
CA PRO A 60 2.79 13.75 0.04
C PRO A 60 3.10 13.46 -1.44
N PRO A 61 4.27 13.92 -1.93
CA PRO A 61 4.66 13.71 -3.32
C PRO A 61 4.69 12.20 -3.64
N PRO A 62 4.34 11.81 -4.88
CA PRO A 62 4.35 10.42 -5.30
C PRO A 62 5.72 9.78 -5.05
N VAL A 63 5.71 8.45 -4.92
CA VAL A 63 6.91 7.61 -4.81
C VAL A 63 7.96 8.11 -5.80
N ALA A 64 9.19 8.33 -5.31
CA ALA A 64 10.28 8.83 -6.13
C ALA A 64 10.48 7.92 -7.35
N CYS A 65 10.00 8.35 -8.50
CA CYS A 65 10.22 7.64 -9.75
C CYS A 65 11.64 7.92 -10.22
N LEU A 66 12.49 6.91 -10.15
CA LEU A 66 13.91 7.04 -10.45
C LEU A 66 14.20 7.11 -11.96
N SER A 67 13.20 6.82 -12.79
CA SER A 67 13.25 6.73 -14.25
C SER A 67 12.42 7.85 -14.91
N HIS A 68 11.97 7.63 -16.15
CA HIS A 68 11.09 8.56 -16.85
C HIS A 68 9.68 8.56 -16.25
N VAL A 69 9.15 9.75 -15.99
CA VAL A 69 7.75 9.94 -15.58
C VAL A 69 6.94 10.35 -16.80
N HIS A 70 5.90 9.57 -17.09
CA HIS A 70 4.90 9.91 -18.08
C HIS A 70 3.61 10.38 -17.41
N VAL A 71 3.11 11.56 -17.76
CA VAL A 71 1.77 11.98 -17.35
C VAL A 71 0.76 11.37 -18.30
N SER A 72 -0.11 10.51 -17.77
CA SER A 72 -1.13 9.77 -18.53
C SER A 72 -2.11 10.70 -19.24
N LYS A 73 -2.60 10.24 -20.39
CA LYS A 73 -3.54 10.93 -21.28
C LYS A 73 -4.65 9.98 -21.69
N ALA A 74 -5.70 10.56 -22.28
CA ALA A 74 -6.79 9.79 -22.87
C ALA A 74 -6.27 8.67 -23.79
N ASN A 75 -6.74 7.44 -23.55
CA ASN A 75 -6.39 6.21 -24.27
C ASN A 75 -4.96 5.69 -24.07
N ASP A 76 -4.18 6.22 -23.13
CA ASP A 76 -2.95 5.55 -22.74
C ASP A 76 -3.27 4.20 -22.10
N THR A 77 -2.51 3.19 -22.53
CA THR A 77 -2.54 1.82 -22.03
C THR A 77 -1.14 1.33 -21.73
N CYS A 78 -0.99 0.29 -20.89
CA CYS A 78 0.33 -0.27 -20.57
C CYS A 78 1.08 -0.66 -21.85
N ASP A 79 0.38 -1.26 -22.83
CA ASP A 79 0.94 -1.65 -24.12
C ASP A 79 1.33 -0.45 -25.00
N SER A 80 0.51 0.61 -25.04
CA SER A 80 0.84 1.80 -25.83
C SER A 80 2.07 2.53 -25.28
N LEU A 81 2.20 2.60 -23.96
CA LEU A 81 3.34 3.19 -23.27
C LEU A 81 4.57 2.30 -23.40
N ALA A 82 4.41 0.99 -23.23
CA ALA A 82 5.46 0.00 -23.43
C ALA A 82 6.09 0.09 -24.83
N LEU A 83 5.25 0.12 -25.87
CA LEU A 83 5.68 0.30 -27.25
C LEU A 83 6.41 1.63 -27.44
N LYS A 84 5.85 2.72 -26.91
CA LYS A 84 6.39 4.07 -27.09
C LYS A 84 7.74 4.27 -26.41
N TYR A 85 7.90 3.73 -25.21
CA TYR A 85 9.07 3.97 -24.37
C TYR A 85 10.03 2.77 -24.32
N SER A 86 9.74 1.68 -25.04
CA SER A 86 10.57 0.45 -25.05
C SER A 86 10.79 -0.09 -23.64
N VAL A 87 9.69 -0.33 -22.94
CA VAL A 87 9.65 -0.88 -21.57
C VAL A 87 8.64 -2.04 -21.53
N PRO A 88 8.70 -2.94 -20.54
CA PRO A 88 7.72 -4.04 -20.47
C PRO A 88 6.37 -3.55 -19.93
N SER A 89 5.27 -4.04 -20.52
CA SER A 89 3.90 -3.63 -20.14
C SER A 89 3.59 -3.90 -18.67
N ALA A 90 4.01 -5.07 -18.18
CA ALA A 90 3.68 -5.50 -16.83
C ALA A 90 4.38 -4.67 -15.75
N GLU A 91 5.63 -4.24 -15.96
CA GLU A 91 6.29 -3.39 -14.97
C GLU A 91 5.68 -1.98 -14.92
N ILE A 92 5.08 -1.48 -16.01
CA ILE A 92 4.27 -0.26 -15.93
C ILE A 92 3.12 -0.46 -14.95
N PHE A 93 2.41 -1.59 -15.03
CA PHE A 93 1.34 -1.88 -14.08
C PHE A 93 1.84 -2.03 -12.64
N ILE A 94 2.85 -2.90 -12.44
CA ILE A 94 3.36 -3.27 -11.12
C ILE A 94 3.97 -2.09 -10.37
N ASN A 95 4.69 -1.21 -11.07
CA ASN A 95 5.39 -0.08 -10.44
C ASN A 95 4.46 1.12 -10.18
N ASN A 96 3.22 1.07 -10.67
CA ASN A 96 2.28 2.17 -10.59
C ASN A 96 0.99 1.73 -9.91
N PRO A 97 0.94 1.79 -8.57
CA PRO A 97 -0.28 1.46 -7.81
C PRO A 97 -1.54 2.18 -8.31
N ASP A 98 -1.40 3.39 -8.83
CA ASP A 98 -2.54 4.16 -9.32
C ASP A 98 -3.19 3.57 -10.60
N ILE A 99 -2.58 2.56 -11.21
CA ILE A 99 -3.13 1.81 -12.36
C ILE A 99 -3.87 0.58 -11.86
N LEU A 100 -5.20 0.59 -11.97
CA LEU A 100 -6.04 -0.57 -11.66
C LEU A 100 -6.24 -1.50 -12.87
N GLN A 101 -6.21 -0.94 -14.07
CA GLN A 101 -6.38 -1.66 -15.32
C GLN A 101 -5.51 -1.06 -16.41
N CYS A 102 -4.77 -1.91 -17.12
CA CYS A 102 -3.85 -1.48 -18.16
C CYS A 102 -4.52 -0.84 -19.37
N GLU A 103 -5.80 -1.11 -19.61
CA GLU A 103 -6.56 -0.57 -20.75
C GLU A 103 -7.34 0.71 -20.44
N ASP A 104 -7.47 1.09 -19.17
CA ASP A 104 -8.26 2.25 -18.71
C ASP A 104 -7.50 3.04 -17.63
N MET A 105 -6.47 3.77 -18.05
CA MET A 105 -5.67 4.62 -17.16
C MET A 105 -6.41 5.93 -16.83
N VAL A 106 -6.28 6.38 -15.58
CA VAL A 106 -6.74 7.72 -15.16
C VAL A 106 -5.86 8.77 -15.83
N GLU A 107 -6.44 9.79 -16.47
CA GLU A 107 -5.70 10.91 -17.06
C GLU A 107 -5.03 11.81 -16.01
N ASP A 108 -3.98 12.52 -16.43
CA ASP A 108 -3.18 13.46 -15.63
C ASP A 108 -2.44 12.84 -14.42
N VAL A 109 -2.41 11.52 -14.31
CA VAL A 109 -1.69 10.79 -13.25
C VAL A 109 -0.24 10.57 -13.67
N PRO A 110 0.75 10.91 -12.81
CA PRO A 110 2.14 10.56 -13.06
C PRO A 110 2.35 9.04 -13.01
N ILE A 111 2.77 8.46 -14.13
CA ILE A 111 3.16 7.06 -14.27
C ILE A 111 4.69 6.99 -14.29
N CYS A 112 5.25 6.25 -13.34
CA CYS A 112 6.65 5.88 -13.32
C CYS A 112 6.93 4.76 -14.30
N LEU A 113 7.63 5.04 -15.39
CA LEU A 113 7.97 4.00 -16.35
C LEU A 113 9.15 3.16 -15.85
N PRO A 114 9.24 1.87 -16.18
CA PRO A 114 10.45 1.10 -15.90
C PRO A 114 11.64 1.62 -16.71
N PHE A 115 12.80 1.05 -16.44
CA PHE A 115 13.96 1.25 -17.31
C PHE A 115 13.78 0.54 -18.66
N GLN A 116 14.40 1.10 -19.70
CA GLN A 116 14.21 0.63 -21.07
C GLN A 116 14.91 -0.71 -21.33
N CYS A 117 14.31 -1.53 -22.19
CA CYS A 117 14.87 -2.79 -22.69
C CYS A 117 14.52 -2.98 -24.17
N ASN A 118 15.20 -3.89 -24.86
CA ASN A 118 14.65 -4.39 -26.11
C ASN A 118 13.36 -5.15 -25.80
N THR A 119 12.26 -4.78 -26.45
CA THR A 119 10.97 -5.42 -26.23
C THR A 119 10.63 -6.39 -27.36
N TYR A 120 10.01 -7.51 -27.00
CA TYR A 120 9.29 -8.37 -27.93
C TYR A 120 7.79 -8.18 -27.72
N GLN A 121 7.04 -8.00 -28.82
CA GLN A 121 5.59 -7.97 -28.78
C GLN A 121 5.05 -9.40 -28.91
N VAL A 122 4.49 -9.89 -27.81
CA VAL A 122 3.80 -11.18 -27.71
C VAL A 122 2.65 -11.23 -28.73
N LYS A 123 2.66 -12.30 -29.52
CA LYS A 123 1.64 -12.58 -30.54
C LYS A 123 0.56 -13.50 -29.98
N GLU A 124 -0.50 -13.66 -30.75
CA GLU A 124 -1.54 -14.63 -30.45
C GLU A 124 -0.94 -16.05 -30.41
N ASN A 125 -1.25 -16.80 -29.34
CA ASN A 125 -0.71 -18.14 -29.03
C ASN A 125 0.79 -18.20 -28.70
N ASP A 126 1.48 -17.07 -28.56
CA ASP A 126 2.83 -17.09 -27.99
C ASP A 126 2.78 -17.60 -26.55
N THR A 127 3.79 -18.39 -26.21
CA THR A 127 4.05 -18.88 -24.85
C THR A 127 5.43 -18.39 -24.43
N CYS A 128 5.70 -18.39 -23.13
CA CYS A 128 7.03 -18.14 -22.59
C CYS A 128 8.09 -19.02 -23.29
N THR A 129 7.76 -20.29 -23.56
CA THR A 129 8.64 -21.25 -24.26
C THR A 129 8.89 -20.85 -25.72
N SER A 130 7.83 -20.61 -26.51
CA SER A 130 7.98 -20.30 -27.94
C SER A 130 8.71 -18.98 -28.19
N VAL A 131 8.48 -17.99 -27.31
CA VAL A 131 9.18 -16.70 -27.36
C VAL A 131 10.65 -16.89 -27.00
N SER A 132 10.96 -17.63 -25.94
CA SER A 132 12.35 -17.93 -25.54
C SER A 132 13.14 -18.62 -26.67
N GLU A 133 12.54 -19.62 -27.33
CA GLU A 133 13.14 -20.32 -28.47
C GLU A 133 13.38 -19.38 -29.65
N THR A 134 12.41 -18.52 -29.97
CA THR A 134 12.52 -17.52 -31.04
C THR A 134 13.64 -16.52 -30.78
N LEU A 135 13.83 -16.13 -29.52
CA LEU A 135 14.87 -15.20 -29.08
C LEU A 135 16.24 -15.87 -28.89
N GLY A 136 16.31 -17.20 -28.91
CA GLY A 136 17.54 -17.95 -28.66
C GLY A 136 18.04 -17.87 -27.22
N ILE A 137 17.14 -17.64 -26.24
CA ILE A 137 17.47 -17.59 -24.81
C ILE A 137 16.79 -18.73 -24.06
N THR A 138 17.29 -19.06 -22.86
CA THR A 138 16.64 -20.08 -22.04
C THR A 138 15.37 -19.52 -21.40
N ARG A 139 14.38 -20.38 -21.12
CA ARG A 139 13.18 -19.99 -20.36
C ARG A 139 13.52 -19.36 -19.01
N LYS A 140 14.59 -19.84 -18.36
CA LYS A 140 15.07 -19.29 -17.08
C LYS A 140 15.56 -17.85 -17.26
N ASP A 141 16.31 -17.58 -18.32
CA ASP A 141 16.78 -16.22 -18.62
C ASP A 141 15.60 -15.31 -18.99
N PHE A 142 14.64 -15.81 -19.77
CA PHE A 142 13.41 -15.07 -20.08
C PHE A 142 12.64 -14.68 -18.81
N ILE A 143 12.45 -15.60 -17.85
CA ILE A 143 11.81 -15.32 -16.56
C ILE A 143 12.64 -14.34 -15.74
N ALA A 144 13.98 -14.43 -15.76
CA ALA A 144 14.83 -13.48 -15.05
C ALA A 144 14.68 -12.04 -15.61
N LEU A 145 14.45 -11.92 -16.91
CA LEU A 145 14.15 -10.65 -17.58
C LEU A 145 12.70 -10.18 -17.38
N ASN A 146 11.77 -11.11 -17.08
CA ASN A 146 10.35 -10.85 -16.92
C ASN A 146 9.78 -11.57 -15.69
N PRO A 147 10.19 -11.21 -14.46
CA PRO A 147 9.89 -12.02 -13.26
C PRO A 147 8.40 -12.14 -12.91
N TRP A 148 7.56 -11.28 -13.48
CA TRP A 148 6.10 -11.31 -13.33
C TRP A 148 5.41 -12.42 -14.12
N SER A 149 6.07 -13.05 -15.10
CA SER A 149 5.50 -14.19 -15.81
C SER A 149 5.53 -15.40 -14.86
N ASP A 150 4.39 -15.81 -14.33
CA ASP A 150 4.29 -16.85 -13.29
C ASP A 150 4.66 -18.26 -13.78
N GLY A 151 4.84 -18.44 -15.10
CA GLY A 151 5.21 -19.70 -15.73
C GLY A 151 4.18 -20.83 -15.55
N GLY A 152 2.97 -20.52 -15.08
CA GLY A 152 1.87 -21.43 -14.79
C GLY A 152 0.78 -21.48 -15.87
N ALA A 153 -0.22 -22.33 -15.67
CA ALA A 153 -1.23 -22.71 -16.66
C ALA A 153 -2.27 -21.63 -17.01
N TYR A 154 -2.21 -20.44 -16.40
CA TYR A 154 -3.17 -19.35 -16.61
C TYR A 154 -2.44 -18.08 -17.05
N SER A 155 -2.21 -18.01 -18.37
CA SER A 155 -1.62 -16.90 -19.14
C SER A 155 -0.17 -16.53 -18.80
N ASP A 156 0.74 -16.80 -19.74
CA ASP A 156 2.16 -16.43 -19.63
C ASP A 156 2.40 -14.89 -19.57
N PHE A 157 1.38 -14.07 -19.90
CA PHE A 157 1.49 -12.61 -20.08
C PHE A 157 0.25 -11.84 -19.54
N PRO A 158 0.06 -11.80 -18.20
CA PRO A 158 -1.19 -11.31 -17.60
C PRO A 158 -1.40 -9.78 -17.65
N PHE A 159 -0.36 -8.98 -17.92
CA PHE A 159 -0.41 -7.51 -17.80
C PHE A 159 0.09 -6.79 -19.06
N GLY A 160 -0.25 -7.32 -20.24
CA GLY A 160 0.06 -6.72 -21.54
C GLY A 160 0.98 -7.58 -22.40
N LYS A 161 1.35 -7.04 -23.57
CA LYS A 161 1.98 -7.79 -24.68
C LYS A 161 3.46 -7.49 -24.89
N PHE A 162 4.04 -6.51 -24.21
CA PHE A 162 5.45 -6.18 -24.40
C PHE A 162 6.29 -6.72 -23.24
N VAL A 163 7.28 -7.54 -23.59
CA VAL A 163 8.21 -8.20 -22.65
C VAL A 163 9.65 -7.84 -22.99
N CYS A 164 10.52 -7.80 -21.98
CA CYS A 164 11.93 -7.55 -22.18
C CYS A 164 12.66 -8.78 -22.73
N THR A 165 13.56 -8.53 -23.68
CA THR A 165 14.48 -9.52 -24.26
C THR A 165 15.94 -9.26 -23.88
N THR A 166 16.18 -8.14 -23.20
CA THR A 166 17.44 -7.75 -22.57
C THR A 166 17.15 -7.26 -21.15
N PRO A 167 18.14 -7.24 -20.26
CA PRO A 167 17.98 -6.62 -18.94
C PRO A 167 17.40 -5.21 -19.08
N SER A 168 16.34 -4.92 -18.31
CA SER A 168 15.74 -3.59 -18.24
C SER A 168 16.64 -2.61 -17.51
N ASP A 169 17.67 -3.08 -16.82
CA ASP A 169 18.55 -2.30 -15.99
C ASP A 169 19.51 -1.35 -16.78
N GLY A 170 19.20 -0.92 -18.00
CA GLY A 170 20.06 0.03 -18.71
C GLY A 170 21.42 -0.51 -19.17
N HIS A 171 21.73 -1.81 -18.99
CA HIS A 171 22.80 -2.51 -19.71
C HIS A 171 22.36 -2.80 -21.16
N TYR A 172 22.08 -1.74 -21.91
CA TYR A 172 21.71 -1.85 -23.31
C TYR A 172 22.97 -2.04 -24.17
N ASN A 173 23.34 -3.30 -24.45
CA ASN A 173 24.42 -3.60 -25.38
C ASN A 173 23.92 -3.42 -26.83
N ARG A 174 24.13 -2.22 -27.40
CA ARG A 174 23.77 -1.92 -28.79
C ARG A 174 24.91 -2.37 -29.71
N THR A 175 24.68 -3.40 -30.53
CA THR A 175 25.36 -3.51 -31.82
C THR A 175 24.79 -2.44 -32.75
N ILE A 176 25.42 -1.26 -32.74
CA ILE A 176 24.99 -0.07 -33.49
C ILE A 176 25.23 -0.28 -34.99
N ASN A 177 24.15 -0.30 -35.76
CA ASN A 177 24.15 0.23 -37.12
C ASN A 177 22.91 1.12 -37.30
N LYS A 178 22.97 2.35 -36.75
CA LYS A 178 22.38 3.58 -37.29
C LYS A 178 22.72 4.78 -36.38
N SER A 179 23.32 5.78 -37.00
CA SER A 179 23.83 7.04 -36.47
C SER A 179 22.72 7.95 -35.95
N GLY A 180 22.84 8.31 -34.66
CA GLY A 180 22.07 9.32 -33.92
C GLY A 180 22.22 9.05 -32.42
N PRO A 181 22.81 9.96 -31.61
CA PRO A 181 22.97 9.75 -30.17
C PRO A 181 21.71 10.21 -29.44
N ALA A 182 20.94 9.27 -28.90
CA ALA A 182 20.20 9.50 -27.67
C ALA A 182 20.92 8.62 -26.65
N ASP A 183 21.69 9.26 -25.76
CA ASP A 183 22.41 8.57 -24.69
C ASP A 183 21.38 8.05 -23.68
N SER A 184 21.52 6.80 -23.23
CA SER A 184 20.76 6.25 -22.10
C SER A 184 20.82 7.21 -20.90
N ASN A 185 19.77 7.30 -20.09
CA ASN A 185 19.75 8.11 -18.85
C ASN A 185 20.74 7.63 -17.76
N TYR A 186 21.30 6.43 -17.89
CA TYR A 186 22.31 5.87 -16.97
C TYR A 186 23.67 5.67 -17.63
N ALA A 187 24.70 5.60 -16.80
CA ALA A 187 26.03 5.16 -17.19
C ALA A 187 26.35 3.78 -16.59
N ASP A 188 27.10 2.97 -17.34
CA ASP A 188 27.51 1.62 -16.91
C ASP A 188 28.54 1.65 -15.78
N GLU A 189 29.46 2.62 -15.82
CA GLU A 189 30.57 2.74 -14.88
C GLU A 189 30.71 4.17 -14.37
N VAL A 190 31.24 4.30 -13.15
CA VAL A 190 31.58 5.59 -12.55
C VAL A 190 32.81 6.16 -13.26
N VAL A 191 32.79 7.47 -13.56
CA VAL A 191 33.95 8.21 -14.06
C VAL A 191 34.49 9.16 -12.99
N PRO A 192 35.77 9.56 -13.05
CA PRO A 192 36.33 10.50 -12.10
C PRO A 192 35.52 11.81 -12.03
N GLN A 193 35.22 12.25 -10.81
CA GLN A 193 34.50 13.50 -10.55
C GLN A 193 35.33 14.70 -11.02
N PRO A 194 34.78 15.58 -11.89
CA PRO A 194 35.45 16.81 -12.31
C PRO A 194 35.73 17.75 -11.15
N GLU A 195 36.79 18.57 -11.25
CA GLU A 195 37.14 19.55 -10.21
C GLU A 195 36.03 20.58 -9.97
N ASN A 196 35.26 20.91 -11.01
CA ASN A 196 34.13 21.84 -10.93
C ASN A 196 32.79 21.14 -10.65
N ALA A 197 32.78 19.88 -10.23
CA ALA A 197 31.57 19.16 -9.87
C ALA A 197 30.91 19.75 -8.63
N ASP A 198 29.58 19.81 -8.60
CA ASP A 198 28.82 20.17 -7.41
C ASP A 198 29.24 19.26 -6.24
N PRO A 199 29.64 19.82 -5.09
CA PRO A 199 30.19 19.04 -3.98
C PRO A 199 29.17 18.10 -3.32
N VAL A 200 27.87 18.32 -3.51
CA VAL A 200 26.82 17.43 -2.99
C VAL A 200 26.22 16.49 -4.04
N ALA A 201 26.67 16.58 -5.30
CA ALA A 201 26.28 15.62 -6.33
C ALA A 201 26.74 14.20 -5.96
N ASN A 202 25.94 13.20 -6.36
CA ASN A 202 26.23 11.81 -6.08
C ASN A 202 27.51 11.37 -6.81
N PRO A 203 28.52 10.81 -6.11
CA PRO A 203 29.77 10.36 -6.74
C PRO A 203 29.59 9.15 -7.66
N GLU A 204 28.48 8.41 -7.54
CA GLU A 204 28.11 7.30 -8.42
C GLU A 204 27.61 7.81 -9.78
N CYS A 205 28.50 8.49 -10.52
CA CYS A 205 28.19 9.15 -11.77
C CYS A 205 29.18 8.78 -12.88
N GLY A 206 28.66 8.37 -14.04
CA GLY A 206 29.47 8.04 -15.22
C GLY A 206 29.48 9.12 -16.30
N ARG A 207 28.64 10.15 -16.20
CA ARG A 207 28.68 11.32 -17.11
C ARG A 207 28.37 12.61 -16.38
N TRP A 208 29.25 13.58 -16.55
CA TRP A 208 29.14 14.92 -15.96
C TRP A 208 28.90 15.96 -17.05
N TYR A 209 28.07 16.96 -16.76
CA TYR A 209 27.84 18.10 -17.64
C TYR A 209 28.13 19.41 -16.92
N THR A 210 28.97 20.25 -17.52
CA THR A 210 29.23 21.61 -17.04
C THR A 210 28.20 22.57 -17.63
N VAL A 211 27.39 23.17 -16.78
CA VAL A 211 26.34 24.12 -17.16
C VAL A 211 26.98 25.35 -17.80
N LYS A 212 26.40 25.80 -18.91
CA LYS A 212 26.81 27.01 -19.63
C LYS A 212 25.86 28.16 -19.29
N GLU A 213 26.34 29.38 -19.52
CA GLU A 213 25.49 30.56 -19.40
C GLU A 213 24.33 30.47 -20.40
N GLY A 214 23.10 30.60 -19.90
CA GLY A 214 21.88 30.47 -20.70
C GLY A 214 21.31 29.06 -20.82
N ASP A 215 21.95 28.04 -20.24
CA ASP A 215 21.33 26.72 -20.11
C ASP A 215 20.09 26.79 -19.21
N ASP A 216 19.09 25.98 -19.53
CA ASP A 216 17.95 25.75 -18.67
C ASP A 216 17.77 24.25 -18.39
N CYS A 217 16.97 23.91 -17.39
CA CYS A 217 16.77 22.52 -17.02
C CYS A 217 16.21 21.69 -18.18
N ARG A 218 15.36 22.28 -19.02
CA ARG A 218 14.76 21.56 -20.15
C ARG A 218 15.81 21.22 -21.21
N SER A 219 16.73 22.14 -21.52
CA SER A 219 17.79 21.90 -22.50
C SER A 219 18.79 20.85 -22.00
N VAL A 220 19.19 20.92 -20.73
CA VAL A 220 20.13 19.96 -20.12
C VAL A 220 19.51 18.56 -20.04
N LEU A 221 18.30 18.45 -19.49
CA LEU A 221 17.60 17.17 -19.36
C LEU A 221 17.33 16.53 -20.73
N GLY A 222 16.86 17.33 -21.70
CA GLY A 222 16.57 16.86 -23.05
C GLY A 222 17.82 16.43 -23.82
N GLN A 223 18.97 17.07 -23.58
CA GLN A 223 20.24 16.70 -24.21
C GLN A 223 20.77 15.34 -23.71
N HIS A 224 20.51 15.01 -22.45
CA HIS A 224 21.05 13.83 -21.78
C HIS A 224 20.00 12.74 -21.52
N ASP A 225 18.83 12.86 -22.14
CA ASP A 225 17.67 11.96 -21.99
C ASP A 225 17.30 11.66 -20.52
N MET A 226 17.51 12.65 -19.64
CA MET A 226 17.41 12.47 -18.20
C MET A 226 16.08 13.03 -17.68
N SER A 227 15.43 12.33 -16.75
CA SER A 227 14.26 12.87 -16.07
C SER A 227 14.67 13.86 -14.98
N LEU A 228 13.79 14.81 -14.66
CA LEU A 228 14.03 15.76 -13.56
C LEU A 228 14.18 15.05 -12.20
N SER A 229 13.42 13.97 -11.99
CA SER A 229 13.50 13.17 -10.77
C SER A 229 14.86 12.49 -10.64
N LEU A 230 15.35 11.87 -11.70
CA LEU A 230 16.69 11.27 -11.71
C LEU A 230 17.78 12.33 -11.55
N PHE A 231 17.63 13.49 -12.21
CA PHE A 231 18.60 14.58 -12.12
C PHE A 231 18.69 15.17 -10.71
N THR A 232 17.56 15.37 -10.06
CA THR A 232 17.52 15.88 -8.67
C THR A 232 17.93 14.84 -7.64
N ALA A 233 17.69 13.56 -7.90
CA ALA A 233 18.22 12.47 -7.07
C ALA A 233 19.74 12.36 -7.16
N ALA A 234 20.30 12.48 -8.37
CA ALA A 234 21.75 12.45 -8.60
C ALA A 234 22.43 13.78 -8.18
N ASN A 235 21.68 14.88 -8.12
CA ASN A 235 22.20 16.21 -7.78
C ASN A 235 21.30 16.87 -6.72
N PRO A 236 21.44 16.51 -5.43
CA PRO A 236 20.61 17.02 -4.33
C PRO A 236 20.58 18.54 -4.15
N SER A 237 21.53 19.29 -4.72
CA SER A 237 21.51 20.75 -4.75
C SER A 237 20.48 21.34 -5.72
N ILE A 238 19.95 20.55 -6.66
CA ILE A 238 18.96 20.98 -7.64
C ILE A 238 17.55 20.88 -7.06
N SER A 239 16.80 21.98 -7.13
CA SER A 239 15.40 21.98 -6.72
C SER A 239 14.52 21.23 -7.73
N PRO A 240 13.66 20.29 -7.30
CA PRO A 240 12.66 19.68 -8.17
C PRO A 240 11.54 20.65 -8.59
N ILE A 241 11.38 21.77 -7.88
CA ILE A 241 10.37 22.79 -8.20
C ILE A 241 10.97 23.90 -9.07
N ASN A 242 12.20 24.31 -8.78
CA ASN A 242 12.88 25.43 -9.44
C ASN A 242 14.23 24.99 -10.03
N CYS A 243 14.22 23.93 -10.85
CA CYS A 243 15.43 23.32 -11.39
C CYS A 243 16.34 24.32 -12.12
N THR A 244 15.81 25.10 -13.06
CA THR A 244 16.60 26.07 -13.84
C THR A 244 17.28 27.11 -12.95
N ALA A 245 16.61 27.58 -11.89
CA ALA A 245 17.18 28.56 -10.96
C ALA A 245 18.26 27.95 -10.05
N SER A 246 18.34 26.62 -9.98
CA SER A 246 19.35 25.90 -9.18
C SER A 246 20.61 25.58 -9.99
N LEU A 247 20.58 25.74 -11.32
CA LEU A 247 21.75 25.52 -12.18
C LEU A 247 22.73 26.69 -12.04
N ILE A 248 23.99 26.36 -11.72
CA ILE A 248 25.07 27.34 -11.60
C ILE A 248 25.97 27.25 -12.84
N PRO A 249 26.05 28.31 -13.68
CA PRO A 249 26.97 28.32 -14.81
C PRO A 249 28.43 28.07 -14.39
N GLY A 250 29.12 27.17 -15.09
CA GLY A 250 30.48 26.74 -14.77
C GLY A 250 30.57 25.58 -13.79
N GLN A 251 29.46 25.20 -13.13
CA GLN A 251 29.40 24.04 -12.24
C GLN A 251 29.02 22.78 -13.03
N ALA A 252 29.64 21.64 -12.68
CA ALA A 252 29.32 20.34 -13.26
C ALA A 252 28.32 19.55 -12.41
N TYR A 253 27.31 18.98 -13.06
CA TYR A 253 26.28 18.13 -12.45
C TYR A 253 26.30 16.75 -13.11
N CYS A 254 25.87 15.74 -12.35
CA CYS A 254 25.72 14.39 -12.86
C CYS A 254 24.54 14.31 -13.84
N VAL A 255 24.81 13.93 -15.09
CA VAL A 255 23.81 13.73 -16.16
C VAL A 255 23.78 12.28 -16.68
N GLY A 256 24.44 11.38 -15.95
CA GLY A 256 24.46 9.95 -16.22
C GLY A 256 24.87 9.20 -14.96
N PRO A 257 24.00 9.17 -13.93
CA PRO A 257 24.25 8.37 -12.74
C PRO A 257 24.43 6.89 -13.08
N THR A 258 25.15 6.15 -12.24
CA THR A 258 25.10 4.68 -12.25
C THR A 258 23.91 4.21 -11.42
N LYS A 259 23.53 2.93 -11.51
CA LYS A 259 22.45 2.37 -10.67
C LYS A 259 22.71 2.47 -9.18
N ASN A 260 23.96 2.42 -8.77
CA ASN A 260 24.33 2.50 -7.36
C ASN A 260 24.02 3.88 -6.78
N SER A 261 23.84 4.90 -7.63
CA SER A 261 23.40 6.22 -7.20
C SER A 261 21.94 6.27 -6.74
N LEU A 262 21.15 5.25 -7.11
CA LEU A 262 19.73 5.21 -6.81
C LEU A 262 19.54 4.94 -5.31
N PRO A 263 18.78 5.78 -4.58
CA PRO A 263 18.37 5.42 -3.24
C PRO A 263 17.56 4.10 -3.31
N GLU A 264 17.69 3.25 -2.29
CA GLU A 264 16.80 2.09 -2.15
C GLU A 264 15.36 2.58 -2.31
N SER A 265 14.64 2.03 -3.28
CA SER A 265 13.25 2.39 -3.47
C SER A 265 12.51 1.98 -2.19
N TYR A 266 11.95 2.96 -1.47
CA TYR A 266 10.91 2.65 -0.52
C TYR A 266 9.69 2.32 -1.37
N PRO A 267 9.26 1.05 -1.47
CA PRO A 267 8.05 0.75 -2.20
C PRO A 267 6.90 1.57 -1.59
N PRO A 268 5.95 2.05 -2.40
CA PRO A 268 4.73 2.61 -1.85
C PRO A 268 4.15 1.63 -0.81
N PRO A 269 3.59 2.12 0.31
CA PRO A 269 2.93 1.23 1.26
C PRO A 269 1.94 0.34 0.52
N ALA A 270 2.00 -0.96 0.75
CA ALA A 270 1.07 -1.89 0.11
C ALA A 270 -0.38 -1.55 0.48
N TYR A 271 -1.29 -1.77 -0.47
CA TYR A 271 -2.73 -1.76 -0.20
C TYR A 271 -3.40 -2.90 -0.96
N TRP A 272 -4.61 -3.21 -0.52
CA TRP A 272 -5.48 -4.22 -1.10
C TRP A 272 -6.77 -3.56 -1.55
N ARG A 273 -7.16 -3.84 -2.80
CA ARG A 273 -8.42 -3.37 -3.38
C ARG A 273 -9.53 -4.36 -3.01
N HIS A 274 -10.57 -3.89 -2.31
CA HIS A 274 -11.70 -4.72 -1.88
C HIS A 274 -12.95 -4.56 -2.75
N GLY A 275 -12.90 -3.68 -3.76
CA GLY A 275 -13.96 -3.48 -4.74
C GLY A 275 -14.90 -2.33 -4.40
N CYS A 276 -16.07 -2.30 -5.04
CA CYS A 276 -17.04 -1.21 -4.92
C CYS A 276 -18.07 -1.50 -3.82
N TYR A 277 -18.28 -0.54 -2.92
CA TYR A 277 -19.23 -0.66 -1.81
C TYR A 277 -20.29 0.45 -1.83
N PHE A 278 -21.52 0.08 -1.48
CA PHE A 278 -22.65 0.98 -1.27
C PHE A 278 -23.32 0.70 0.09
N SER A 279 -24.11 1.63 0.61
CA SER A 279 -24.91 1.38 1.84
C SER A 279 -26.26 0.77 1.47
N ALA A 280 -26.63 -0.36 2.09
CA ALA A 280 -27.83 -1.13 1.74
C ALA A 280 -29.16 -0.46 2.12
N ASN A 281 -29.14 0.41 3.13
CA ASN A 281 -30.34 0.89 3.83
C ASN A 281 -30.63 2.39 3.57
N GLU A 282 -30.01 3.00 2.56
CA GLU A 282 -30.16 4.44 2.26
C GLU A 282 -30.99 4.74 1.02
N ASP A 283 -31.46 6.00 0.96
CA ASP A 283 -32.08 6.59 -0.22
C ASP A 283 -31.21 6.30 -1.44
N PHE A 284 -31.84 5.74 -2.47
CA PHE A 284 -31.21 5.30 -3.70
C PHE A 284 -30.45 6.40 -4.47
N TYR A 285 -30.58 7.66 -4.06
CA TYR A 285 -29.91 8.83 -4.65
C TYR A 285 -28.88 9.49 -3.71
N GLY A 286 -28.69 8.96 -2.50
CA GLY A 286 -27.77 9.49 -1.50
C GLY A 286 -26.31 9.02 -1.71
N PRO A 287 -25.31 9.77 -1.20
CA PRO A 287 -23.94 9.29 -1.18
C PRO A 287 -23.81 8.11 -0.21
N THR A 288 -23.13 7.04 -0.64
CA THR A 288 -22.85 5.88 0.22
C THR A 288 -22.21 6.26 1.57
N ARG A 289 -22.70 5.65 2.65
CA ARG A 289 -22.10 5.66 4.00
C ARG A 289 -21.10 4.53 4.25
N ALA A 290 -20.63 3.84 3.22
CA ALA A 290 -19.66 2.75 3.41
C ALA A 290 -18.37 3.20 4.12
N LEU A 291 -17.96 4.46 3.88
CA LEU A 291 -16.91 5.17 4.62
C LEU A 291 -17.44 6.57 4.98
N THR A 292 -17.22 7.02 6.21
CA THR A 292 -17.80 8.27 6.74
C THR A 292 -16.80 9.19 7.46
N GLY A 293 -15.55 8.76 7.59
CA GLY A 293 -14.51 9.51 8.29
C GLY A 293 -13.96 10.74 7.53
N PRO A 294 -12.74 11.18 7.87
CA PRO A 294 -12.10 12.35 7.26
C PRO A 294 -12.04 12.25 5.74
N ARG A 295 -12.27 13.37 5.05
CA ARG A 295 -12.31 13.43 3.59
C ARG A 295 -11.35 14.47 3.04
N LEU A 296 -10.75 14.15 1.90
CA LEU A 296 -10.03 15.07 1.04
C LEU A 296 -10.79 15.15 -0.28
N SER A 297 -11.26 16.34 -0.67
CA SER A 297 -12.14 16.53 -1.83
C SER A 297 -11.57 17.59 -2.77
N HIS A 298 -11.99 17.54 -4.05
CA HIS A 298 -11.62 18.51 -5.09
C HIS A 298 -10.12 18.52 -5.44
N ILE A 299 -9.43 17.40 -5.22
CA ILE A 299 -8.06 17.20 -5.70
C ILE A 299 -8.15 16.48 -7.05
N LYS A 300 -7.56 17.07 -8.11
CA LYS A 300 -7.55 16.47 -9.44
C LYS A 300 -6.12 16.43 -10.02
N PRO A 301 -5.63 15.25 -10.43
CA PRO A 301 -6.20 13.92 -10.12
C PRO A 301 -5.94 13.54 -8.65
N LEU A 302 -6.90 12.87 -8.02
CA LEU A 302 -6.67 12.21 -6.75
C LEU A 302 -6.30 10.75 -7.03
N SER A 303 -5.06 10.40 -6.74
CA SER A 303 -4.54 9.04 -6.95
C SER A 303 -4.79 8.12 -5.74
N ILE A 304 -4.71 6.80 -5.94
CA ILE A 304 -4.83 5.80 -4.85
C ILE A 304 -3.74 6.05 -3.83
N SER A 305 -2.50 6.23 -4.28
CA SER A 305 -1.33 6.50 -3.46
C SER A 305 -1.49 7.79 -2.66
N SER A 306 -2.03 8.84 -3.29
CA SER A 306 -2.29 10.13 -2.64
C SER A 306 -3.35 10.01 -1.55
N CYS A 307 -4.42 9.25 -1.81
CA CYS A 307 -5.49 8.98 -0.84
C CYS A 307 -5.01 8.10 0.32
N GLN A 308 -4.29 7.02 0.02
CA GLN A 308 -3.67 6.16 1.02
C GLN A 308 -2.75 6.95 1.95
N ALA A 309 -1.87 7.77 1.39
CA ALA A 309 -0.94 8.54 2.19
C ALA A 309 -1.63 9.58 3.08
N TYR A 310 -2.69 10.23 2.58
CA TYR A 310 -3.56 11.08 3.38
C TYR A 310 -4.20 10.30 4.55
N CYS A 311 -4.79 9.13 4.31
CA CYS A 311 -5.45 8.34 5.36
C CYS A 311 -4.47 7.74 6.37
N LEU A 312 -3.31 7.26 5.93
CA LEU A 312 -2.26 6.77 6.81
C LEU A 312 -1.69 7.87 7.71
N SER A 313 -1.59 9.12 7.21
CA SER A 313 -1.22 10.28 8.03
C SER A 313 -2.17 10.52 9.20
N LEU A 314 -3.43 10.08 9.07
CA LEU A 314 -4.47 10.17 10.08
C LEU A 314 -4.59 8.92 10.96
N SER A 315 -3.87 7.84 10.66
CA SER A 315 -4.02 6.60 11.44
C SER A 315 -5.13 5.70 10.95
N LEU A 316 -5.63 5.92 9.73
CA LEU A 316 -6.81 5.26 9.21
C LEU A 316 -6.40 4.31 8.07
N PRO A 317 -6.46 2.98 8.30
CA PRO A 317 -5.99 1.99 7.33
C PRO A 317 -6.98 1.74 6.20
N VAL A 318 -8.27 2.04 6.39
CA VAL A 318 -9.31 1.87 5.36
C VAL A 318 -9.50 3.20 4.66
N PHE A 319 -9.55 3.17 3.33
CA PHE A 319 -9.74 4.37 2.54
C PHE A 319 -10.51 4.07 1.27
N GLY A 320 -11.12 5.09 0.69
CA GLY A 320 -11.84 4.90 -0.54
C GLY A 320 -11.84 6.12 -1.45
N LEU A 321 -11.93 5.82 -2.74
CA LEU A 321 -12.00 6.80 -3.81
C LEU A 321 -13.42 6.88 -4.34
N ARG A 322 -13.95 8.10 -4.38
CA ARG A 322 -15.23 8.41 -4.99
C ARG A 322 -15.02 9.40 -6.13
N ASN A 323 -15.55 9.07 -7.31
CA ASN A 323 -15.52 9.91 -8.52
C ASN A 323 -14.13 10.45 -8.91
N ARG A 324 -13.04 9.77 -8.47
CA ARG A 324 -11.63 10.12 -8.75
C ARG A 324 -11.19 11.52 -8.28
N ASP A 325 -11.96 12.18 -7.43
CA ASP A 325 -11.62 13.51 -6.89
C ASP A 325 -11.82 13.64 -5.38
N THR A 326 -12.35 12.59 -4.75
CA THR A 326 -12.67 12.56 -3.34
C THR A 326 -12.12 11.30 -2.68
N CYS A 327 -11.25 11.48 -1.70
CA CYS A 327 -10.74 10.46 -0.79
C CYS A 327 -11.58 10.50 0.48
N ILE A 328 -11.98 9.34 1.00
CA ILE A 328 -12.62 9.21 2.31
C ILE A 328 -11.84 8.17 3.09
N CYS A 329 -11.38 8.54 4.29
CA CYS A 329 -10.65 7.68 5.19
C CYS A 329 -11.57 7.12 6.27
N ASP A 330 -11.29 5.91 6.72
CA ASP A 330 -11.99 5.32 7.85
C ASP A 330 -11.11 4.31 8.59
N ASP A 331 -11.51 3.93 9.79
CA ASP A 331 -10.85 2.87 10.54
C ASP A 331 -11.37 1.48 10.14
N ARG A 332 -12.64 1.42 9.74
CA ARG A 332 -13.36 0.22 9.33
C ARG A 332 -14.38 0.53 8.23
N LEU A 333 -14.70 -0.47 7.43
CA LEU A 333 -15.89 -0.45 6.57
C LEU A 333 -17.13 -0.41 7.48
N ARG A 334 -18.00 0.58 7.26
CA ARG A 334 -19.18 0.82 8.11
C ARG A 334 -20.20 -0.30 7.98
N MET A 335 -21.02 -0.48 9.02
CA MET A 335 -22.18 -1.37 8.94
C MET A 335 -23.10 -0.99 7.77
N ASP A 336 -23.90 -1.95 7.31
CA ASP A 336 -24.77 -1.86 6.13
C ASP A 336 -24.04 -1.70 4.79
N SER A 337 -22.71 -1.71 4.79
CA SER A 337 -21.93 -1.72 3.54
C SER A 337 -22.10 -3.03 2.81
N ARG A 338 -22.43 -2.96 1.53
CA ARG A 338 -22.60 -4.12 0.65
C ARG A 338 -21.69 -4.02 -0.55
N PRO A 339 -21.00 -5.13 -0.91
CA PRO A 339 -20.23 -5.16 -2.14
C PRO A 339 -21.20 -5.11 -3.32
N ASN A 340 -20.85 -4.32 -4.34
CA ASN A 340 -21.56 -4.35 -5.61
C ASN A 340 -21.15 -5.62 -6.38
N LYS A 341 -21.99 -6.65 -6.30
CA LYS A 341 -21.73 -7.99 -6.89
C LYS A 341 -21.96 -8.06 -8.40
N ILE A 342 -22.10 -6.94 -9.12
CA ILE A 342 -22.25 -6.99 -10.58
C ILE A 342 -20.89 -7.38 -11.19
N TRP A 343 -20.81 -8.63 -11.68
CA TRP A 343 -19.61 -9.33 -12.16
C TRP A 343 -18.87 -8.61 -13.32
N GLY A 344 -19.43 -7.52 -13.85
CA GLY A 344 -18.84 -6.69 -14.91
C GLY A 344 -18.11 -5.44 -14.41
N CYS A 345 -18.11 -5.13 -13.11
CA CYS A 345 -17.39 -3.97 -12.56
C CYS A 345 -15.90 -4.24 -12.34
N GLY A 346 -15.25 -4.85 -13.33
CA GLY A 346 -13.79 -4.83 -13.43
C GLY A 346 -13.23 -3.43 -13.68
N SER A 347 -14.08 -2.49 -14.16
CA SER A 347 -13.77 -1.08 -14.30
C SER A 347 -13.84 -0.33 -12.96
N LEU A 348 -13.24 0.86 -12.93
CA LEU A 348 -13.24 1.76 -11.77
C LEU A 348 -14.66 2.06 -11.28
N CYS A 349 -14.88 2.06 -9.96
CA CYS A 349 -16.22 2.24 -9.39
C CYS A 349 -16.86 3.56 -9.84
N GLY A 350 -18.06 3.49 -10.41
CA GLY A 350 -18.79 4.66 -10.92
C GLY A 350 -18.33 5.18 -12.28
N TYR A 351 -17.47 4.46 -13.00
CA TYR A 351 -17.06 4.76 -14.39
C TYR A 351 -17.17 3.50 -15.26
N GLY A 352 -17.95 3.57 -16.34
CA GLY A 352 -18.19 2.45 -17.27
C GLY A 352 -19.66 2.30 -17.66
N ASN A 353 -19.95 1.32 -18.54
CA ASN A 353 -21.30 1.03 -19.05
C ASN A 353 -22.33 0.92 -17.92
N GLU A 354 -23.59 1.26 -18.23
CA GLU A 354 -24.78 1.37 -17.35
C GLU A 354 -24.99 0.24 -16.31
N ALA A 355 -24.28 -0.87 -16.42
CA ALA A 355 -24.29 -2.01 -15.51
C ALA A 355 -23.71 -1.72 -14.12
N CYS A 356 -22.74 -0.81 -13.97
CA CYS A 356 -22.19 -0.44 -12.65
C CYS A 356 -22.99 0.73 -12.06
N SER A 357 -24.26 0.44 -11.73
CA SER A 357 -25.35 1.37 -11.36
C SER A 357 -24.86 2.77 -10.92
N PRO A 358 -24.96 3.79 -11.79
CA PRO A 358 -24.62 5.18 -11.44
C PRO A 358 -25.54 5.75 -10.34
N GLU A 359 -26.63 5.05 -10.00
CA GLU A 359 -27.67 5.56 -9.12
C GLU A 359 -27.28 5.40 -7.65
N GLN A 360 -26.58 4.31 -7.26
CA GLN A 360 -26.19 4.05 -5.86
C GLN A 360 -24.87 4.71 -5.42
N HIS A 361 -24.19 5.45 -6.31
CA HIS A 361 -22.93 6.18 -6.02
C HIS A 361 -21.91 5.40 -5.17
N PRO A 362 -21.47 4.20 -5.63
CA PRO A 362 -20.56 3.37 -4.85
C PRO A 362 -19.20 4.04 -4.65
N ILE A 363 -18.51 3.65 -3.58
CA ILE A 363 -17.12 4.04 -3.32
C ILE A 363 -16.20 2.85 -3.55
N GLU A 364 -15.07 3.10 -4.20
CA GLU A 364 -14.02 2.08 -4.32
C GLU A 364 -13.25 2.00 -3.01
N VAL A 365 -13.27 0.83 -2.36
CA VAL A 365 -12.66 0.64 -1.03
C VAL A 365 -11.33 -0.09 -1.14
N PHE A 366 -10.36 0.44 -0.41
CA PHE A 366 -9.01 -0.08 -0.26
C PHE A 366 -8.66 -0.18 1.24
N SER A 367 -7.70 -1.04 1.54
CA SER A 367 -7.15 -1.20 2.89
C SER A 367 -5.63 -1.23 2.82
N SER A 368 -4.95 -0.67 3.82
CA SER A 368 -3.51 -0.88 4.03
C SER A 368 -3.18 -2.22 4.69
N GLN A 369 -4.18 -3.09 4.83
CA GLN A 369 -4.08 -4.44 5.36
C GLN A 369 -4.79 -5.41 4.40
N GLU A 370 -4.32 -6.65 4.35
CA GLU A 370 -4.88 -7.68 3.46
C GLU A 370 -6.35 -7.99 3.75
N HIS A 371 -6.73 -7.99 5.03
CA HIS A 371 -8.11 -8.15 5.46
C HIS A 371 -8.76 -6.78 5.69
N LEU A 372 -9.93 -6.57 5.10
CA LEU A 372 -10.69 -5.35 5.32
C LEU A 372 -11.30 -5.39 6.72
N ALA A 373 -10.95 -4.44 7.58
CA ALA A 373 -11.61 -4.30 8.87
C ALA A 373 -13.06 -3.85 8.66
N VAL A 374 -14.01 -4.61 9.21
CA VAL A 374 -15.45 -4.35 9.09
C VAL A 374 -16.02 -4.00 10.48
N GLU A 375 -16.96 -3.06 10.51
CA GLU A 375 -17.73 -2.72 11.70
C GLU A 375 -18.82 -3.78 11.93
N TYR A 376 -18.91 -4.27 13.16
CA TYR A 376 -19.89 -5.28 13.57
C TYR A 376 -20.32 -5.05 15.02
N VAL A 377 -21.47 -5.59 15.38
CA VAL A 377 -22.00 -5.53 16.75
C VAL A 377 -22.36 -6.94 17.22
N ASN A 378 -22.01 -7.26 18.47
CA ASN A 378 -22.47 -8.48 19.14
C ASN A 378 -23.97 -8.34 19.47
N ILE A 379 -24.78 -9.26 18.97
CA ILE A 379 -26.25 -9.26 19.16
C ILE A 379 -26.71 -10.19 20.29
N GLY A 380 -25.79 -10.91 20.92
CA GLY A 380 -25.98 -11.73 22.11
C GLY A 380 -25.43 -13.15 21.99
N CYS A 381 -25.59 -13.90 23.08
CA CYS A 381 -25.26 -15.31 23.18
C CYS A 381 -26.50 -16.17 22.89
N PHE A 382 -26.33 -17.21 22.06
CA PHE A 382 -27.42 -18.10 21.64
C PHE A 382 -27.05 -19.56 21.89
N GLU A 383 -27.96 -20.30 22.52
CA GLU A 383 -27.84 -21.74 22.75
C GLU A 383 -28.41 -22.51 21.55
N SER A 384 -27.69 -23.55 21.13
CA SER A 384 -28.12 -24.46 20.05
C SER A 384 -27.77 -25.90 20.39
N GLU A 385 -28.77 -26.77 20.35
CA GLU A 385 -28.60 -28.23 20.35
C GLU A 385 -28.28 -28.78 18.93
N GLU A 386 -28.34 -27.92 17.91
CA GLU A 386 -28.09 -28.22 16.49
C GLU A 386 -26.67 -27.85 16.05
N GLU A 387 -26.19 -28.46 14.97
CA GLU A 387 -24.83 -28.29 14.44
C GLU A 387 -24.51 -26.84 14.00
N TYR A 388 -25.51 -26.06 13.54
CA TYR A 388 -25.32 -24.70 13.03
C TYR A 388 -26.35 -23.70 13.58
N VAL A 389 -25.86 -22.60 14.19
CA VAL A 389 -26.68 -21.50 14.74
C VAL A 389 -27.28 -20.56 13.68
N LEU A 390 -26.70 -20.55 12.48
CA LEU A 390 -27.08 -19.67 11.37
C LEU A 390 -27.54 -20.48 10.16
N LEU A 391 -28.55 -19.96 9.46
CA LEU A 391 -29.05 -20.50 8.20
C LEU A 391 -28.55 -19.65 7.02
N GLY A 392 -28.03 -20.34 6.00
CA GLY A 392 -27.83 -19.79 4.66
C GLY A 392 -26.42 -19.33 4.33
N LYS A 393 -25.91 -19.90 3.22
CA LYS A 393 -24.74 -19.55 2.39
C LYS A 393 -23.38 -19.43 3.10
N ASN A 394 -22.59 -20.47 2.84
CA ASN A 394 -21.14 -20.59 2.97
C ASN A 394 -20.61 -20.55 4.42
N TYR A 395 -20.08 -21.69 4.87
CA TYR A 395 -19.20 -21.77 6.03
C TYR A 395 -17.77 -21.91 5.53
N MET A 396 -16.82 -21.34 6.26
CA MET A 396 -15.40 -21.57 6.05
C MET A 396 -14.86 -22.32 7.27
N GLU A 397 -14.37 -23.55 7.05
CA GLU A 397 -13.60 -24.26 8.06
C GLU A 397 -12.19 -23.65 8.06
N TRP A 398 -11.88 -22.88 9.11
CA TRP A 398 -10.57 -22.24 9.26
C TRP A 398 -10.04 -22.46 10.68
N ARG A 399 -9.09 -23.38 10.82
CA ARG A 399 -8.30 -23.57 12.04
C ARG A 399 -7.57 -22.25 12.39
N ASP A 400 -7.89 -21.69 13.56
CA ASP A 400 -7.28 -20.48 14.16
C ASP A 400 -7.72 -19.08 13.64
N GLY A 401 -8.86 -18.96 12.95
CA GLY A 401 -9.37 -17.64 12.50
C GLY A 401 -9.84 -16.69 13.62
N THR A 402 -9.60 -15.39 13.45
CA THR A 402 -10.01 -14.30 14.37
C THR A 402 -11.43 -13.79 14.12
N LEU A 403 -11.97 -12.99 15.05
CA LEU A 403 -13.31 -12.40 14.91
C LEU A 403 -13.35 -11.38 13.76
N GLU A 404 -12.27 -10.62 13.60
CA GLU A 404 -12.05 -9.66 12.50
C GLU A 404 -12.05 -10.35 11.14
N GLU A 405 -11.34 -11.48 11.01
CA GLU A 405 -11.30 -12.27 9.79
C GLU A 405 -12.66 -12.86 9.45
N CYS A 406 -13.39 -13.33 10.46
CA CYS A 406 -14.75 -13.84 10.27
C CYS A 406 -15.73 -12.73 9.86
N ALA A 407 -15.60 -11.54 10.46
CA ALA A 407 -16.38 -10.36 10.07
C ALA A 407 -16.08 -9.94 8.62
N TYR A 408 -14.80 -9.95 8.22
CA TYR A 408 -14.41 -9.72 6.83
C TYR A 408 -14.97 -10.79 5.91
N PHE A 409 -14.88 -12.07 6.25
CA PHE A 409 -15.40 -13.14 5.39
C PHE A 409 -16.93 -13.04 5.19
N CYS A 410 -17.65 -12.71 6.26
CA CYS A 410 -19.12 -12.63 6.27
C CYS A 410 -19.68 -11.23 6.00
N HIS A 411 -18.87 -10.26 5.56
CA HIS A 411 -19.31 -8.86 5.40
C HIS A 411 -20.43 -8.70 4.36
N ASP A 412 -20.62 -9.67 3.46
CA ASP A 412 -21.62 -9.66 2.41
C ASP A 412 -22.95 -10.35 2.78
N VAL A 413 -23.05 -10.85 4.02
CA VAL A 413 -24.27 -11.41 4.63
C VAL A 413 -24.72 -10.60 5.85
N ASP A 414 -25.87 -10.94 6.43
CA ASP A 414 -26.45 -10.19 7.56
C ASP A 414 -25.86 -10.57 8.94
N TYR A 415 -25.40 -11.81 9.13
CA TYR A 415 -24.95 -12.34 10.41
C TYR A 415 -23.70 -13.19 10.29
N PHE A 416 -22.94 -13.26 11.38
CA PHE A 416 -21.84 -14.21 11.52
C PHE A 416 -21.61 -14.66 12.96
N ALA A 417 -20.91 -15.77 13.10
CA ALA A 417 -20.50 -16.33 14.39
C ALA A 417 -19.19 -17.10 14.27
N LEU A 418 -18.37 -17.05 15.32
CA LEU A 418 -17.27 -17.99 15.52
C LEU A 418 -17.77 -19.12 16.43
N GLN A 419 -17.92 -20.31 15.89
CA GLN A 419 -18.43 -21.47 16.61
C GLN A 419 -17.33 -22.54 16.78
N THR A 420 -17.31 -23.25 17.90
CA THR A 420 -16.46 -24.44 18.10
C THR A 420 -17.24 -25.71 17.77
N LYS A 421 -16.60 -26.69 17.13
CA LYS A 421 -17.28 -27.95 16.75
C LYS A 421 -17.70 -28.73 18.00
N HIS A 422 -19.01 -28.93 18.18
CA HIS A 422 -19.62 -29.53 19.37
C HIS A 422 -19.13 -30.97 19.68
N TYR A 423 -18.49 -31.66 18.73
CA TYR A 423 -18.09 -33.08 18.84
C TYR A 423 -16.58 -33.36 18.86
N SER A 424 -15.69 -32.34 18.89
CA SER A 424 -14.23 -32.58 18.96
C SER A 424 -13.62 -31.93 20.21
N PRO A 425 -13.57 -32.63 21.35
CA PRO A 425 -12.93 -32.12 22.57
C PRO A 425 -11.39 -32.06 22.49
N VAL A 426 -10.79 -32.34 21.33
CA VAL A 426 -9.33 -32.53 21.18
C VAL A 426 -8.71 -31.55 20.15
N GLU A 427 -9.52 -30.87 19.32
CA GLU A 427 -9.02 -29.88 18.36
C GLU A 427 -9.81 -28.57 18.51
N GLN A 428 -9.10 -27.47 18.79
CA GLN A 428 -9.63 -26.11 18.93
C GLN A 428 -10.02 -25.50 17.57
N ASP A 429 -10.69 -26.27 16.71
CA ASP A 429 -11.11 -25.77 15.41
C ASP A 429 -12.35 -24.88 15.62
N ASN A 430 -12.11 -23.57 15.79
CA ASN A 430 -13.13 -22.54 15.61
C ASN A 430 -13.46 -22.47 14.11
N PHE A 431 -14.73 -22.36 13.73
CA PHE A 431 -15.14 -22.15 12.35
C PHE A 431 -16.00 -20.90 12.25
N CYS A 432 -15.82 -20.17 11.14
CA CYS A 432 -16.58 -18.98 10.84
C CYS A 432 -17.84 -19.37 10.06
N ILE A 433 -19.01 -19.04 10.62
CA ILE A 433 -20.30 -19.28 10.00
C ILE A 433 -20.90 -17.94 9.58
N CYS A 434 -21.27 -17.84 8.31
CA CYS A 434 -22.02 -16.72 7.76
C CYS A 434 -23.50 -17.12 7.63
N GLY A 435 -24.40 -16.16 7.80
CA GLY A 435 -25.84 -16.42 7.69
C GLY A 435 -26.64 -15.17 7.34
N ASN A 436 -27.79 -15.37 6.69
CA ASN A 436 -28.78 -14.30 6.51
C ASN A 436 -29.98 -14.44 7.46
N GLN A 437 -30.10 -15.58 8.12
CA GLN A 437 -31.20 -15.86 9.03
C GLN A 437 -30.68 -16.61 10.25
N LEU A 438 -31.25 -16.26 11.41
CA LEU A 438 -31.09 -17.06 12.62
C LEU A 438 -31.82 -18.39 12.43
N ASN A 439 -31.25 -19.49 12.91
CA ASN A 439 -31.95 -20.76 12.94
C ASN A 439 -33.13 -20.67 13.93
N PRO A 440 -34.40 -20.88 13.51
CA PRO A 440 -35.57 -20.67 14.37
C PRO A 440 -35.58 -21.50 15.66
N SER A 441 -34.83 -22.60 15.71
CA SER A 441 -34.74 -23.49 16.88
C SER A 441 -33.84 -22.93 18.00
N ILE A 442 -33.03 -21.90 17.73
CA ILE A 442 -32.07 -21.37 18.70
C ILE A 442 -32.74 -20.44 19.71
N LYS A 443 -32.21 -20.41 20.94
CA LYS A 443 -32.72 -19.54 22.01
C LYS A 443 -31.66 -18.54 22.44
N LYS A 444 -32.02 -17.26 22.45
CA LYS A 444 -31.18 -16.19 23.02
C LYS A 444 -31.12 -16.35 24.54
N LEU A 445 -29.91 -16.39 25.10
CA LEU A 445 -29.73 -16.42 26.56
C LEU A 445 -30.09 -15.05 27.15
N LYS A 446 -30.89 -15.04 28.23
CA LYS A 446 -31.37 -13.81 28.87
C LYS A 446 -30.34 -13.25 29.85
N GLY A 447 -30.12 -11.93 29.80
CA GLY A 447 -29.37 -11.19 30.81
C GLY A 447 -27.89 -10.92 30.49
N GLU A 448 -27.43 -11.23 29.27
CA GLU A 448 -26.04 -11.08 28.87
C GLU A 448 -25.93 -10.07 27.72
N LYS A 449 -25.65 -8.81 28.08
CA LYS A 449 -24.89 -7.91 27.21
C LYS A 449 -23.50 -7.87 27.82
N GLU A 450 -22.47 -8.04 26.99
CA GLU A 450 -21.04 -7.90 27.34
C GLU A 450 -20.51 -9.11 28.14
N SER A 451 -19.38 -9.76 27.83
CA SER A 451 -18.13 -9.26 27.27
C SER A 451 -17.32 -10.42 26.66
N ALA A 452 -16.53 -10.16 25.62
CA ALA A 452 -15.32 -10.94 25.38
C ALA A 452 -14.25 -10.40 26.35
N ASP A 453 -14.22 -10.92 27.58
CA ASP A 453 -13.12 -10.61 28.50
C ASP A 453 -11.87 -11.43 28.12
N GLU A 454 -10.68 -10.86 28.36
CA GLU A 454 -9.35 -11.39 28.04
C GLU A 454 -9.03 -12.79 28.61
N ASN A 455 -9.95 -13.45 29.31
CA ASN A 455 -9.74 -14.70 30.05
C ASN A 455 -10.74 -15.85 29.80
N GLY A 456 -11.71 -15.72 28.89
CA GLY A 456 -12.61 -16.84 28.58
C GLY A 456 -14.04 -16.39 28.28
N ASP A 457 -14.59 -16.90 27.19
CA ASP A 457 -15.90 -16.54 26.67
C ASP A 457 -17.03 -17.14 27.53
N VAL A 458 -17.68 -16.31 28.38
CA VAL A 458 -18.81 -16.71 29.26
C VAL A 458 -19.93 -17.42 28.47
N CYS A 459 -20.10 -17.06 27.20
CA CYS A 459 -21.06 -17.70 26.31
C CYS A 459 -20.69 -19.18 26.03
N LYS A 460 -19.40 -19.46 25.83
CA LYS A 460 -18.90 -20.83 25.58
C LYS A 460 -19.04 -21.73 26.81
N GLU A 461 -18.81 -21.21 28.01
CA GLU A 461 -18.97 -21.98 29.26
C GLU A 461 -20.39 -22.50 29.46
N LYS A 462 -21.38 -21.81 28.89
CA LYS A 462 -22.80 -22.18 28.93
C LYS A 462 -23.26 -22.97 27.70
N GLY A 463 -22.34 -23.43 26.85
CA GLY A 463 -22.67 -24.14 25.62
C GLY A 463 -23.31 -23.28 24.54
N GLY A 464 -23.20 -21.95 24.66
CA GLY A 464 -23.73 -20.99 23.69
C GLY A 464 -22.67 -20.50 22.70
N THR A 465 -23.15 -19.84 21.64
CA THR A 465 -22.35 -19.21 20.60
C THR A 465 -22.67 -17.71 20.54
N ASN A 466 -21.62 -16.87 20.56
CA ASN A 466 -21.77 -15.44 20.35
C ASN A 466 -22.12 -15.15 18.89
N MET A 467 -23.15 -14.33 18.69
CA MET A 467 -23.59 -13.93 17.35
C MET A 467 -23.35 -12.45 17.13
N TYR A 468 -23.02 -12.11 15.89
CA TYR A 468 -22.68 -10.78 15.46
C TYR A 468 -23.44 -10.40 14.19
N THR A 469 -23.64 -9.11 13.99
CA THR A 469 -24.23 -8.56 12.75
C THR A 469 -23.42 -7.40 12.22
N THR A 470 -23.36 -7.29 10.90
CA THR A 470 -22.86 -6.13 10.15
C THR A 470 -24.02 -5.28 9.61
N ASN A 471 -25.27 -5.61 9.95
CA ASN A 471 -26.47 -4.94 9.48
C ASN A 471 -27.19 -4.23 10.63
N SER A 472 -27.25 -2.90 10.57
CA SER A 472 -27.79 -2.05 11.62
C SER A 472 -29.30 -2.27 11.85
N LYS A 473 -30.03 -2.80 10.87
CA LYS A 473 -31.47 -3.07 10.98
C LYS A 473 -31.82 -4.08 12.08
N TYR A 474 -30.84 -4.87 12.53
CA TYR A 474 -31.00 -5.87 13.59
C TYR A 474 -30.47 -5.42 14.95
N ILE A 475 -29.99 -4.18 15.05
CA ILE A 475 -29.62 -3.57 16.32
C ILE A 475 -30.90 -3.00 16.93
N GLU A 476 -31.34 -3.56 18.05
CA GLU A 476 -32.46 -2.99 18.82
C GLU A 476 -32.10 -1.56 19.24
N SER A 477 -32.88 -0.56 18.78
CA SER A 477 -32.73 0.81 19.23
C SER A 477 -32.93 0.85 20.75
N SER A 478 -31.89 1.23 21.48
CA SER A 478 -31.92 1.34 22.95
C SER A 478 -32.74 2.54 23.40
#